data_AF-A0A292RW53-F1
#
_entry.id   AF-A0A292RW53-F1
#
_cell.length_a   1.000
_cell.length_b   1.000
_cell.length_c   1.000
_cell.angle_alpha   90.00
_cell.angle_beta   90.00
_cell.angle_gamma   90.00
#
_symmetry.space_group_name_H-M   'P 1'
#
loop_
_entity.id
_entity.type
_entity.pdbx_description
1 polymer ?
#
loop_
_entity_poly.entity_id
_entity_poly.type
_entity_poly.pdbx_seq_one_letter_code
_entity_poly.pdbx_strand_id
1 'polypeptide(L)' 'MEYLTTVELSERWNITSRRIGVLCAEGRIEGAIKKGKTWLIPSDAIKPADGRYKKNQKSKM' A
#
# COMPACT_ATOMS: atom_id res chain seq x y z
N MET A 1 -1.00 8.56 -16.75
CA MET A 1 -1.03 8.01 -15.38
C MET A 1 -2.02 6.87 -15.37
N GLU A 2 -1.53 5.66 -15.22
CA GLU A 2 -2.36 4.46 -15.10
C GLU A 2 -2.67 4.27 -13.61
N TYR A 3 -3.94 4.06 -13.28
CA TYR A 3 -4.38 3.83 -11.90
C TYR A 3 -4.85 2.39 -11.78
N LEU A 4 -4.39 1.74 -10.71
CA LEU A 4 -4.84 0.44 -10.28
C LEU A 4 -5.87 0.59 -9.16
N THR A 5 -6.80 -0.35 -9.15
CA THR A 5 -7.74 -0.56 -8.06
C THR A 5 -7.06 -1.32 -6.92
N THR A 6 -7.71 -1.33 -5.75
CA THR A 6 -7.26 -2.16 -4.62
C THR A 6 -7.25 -3.66 -4.92
N VAL A 7 -7.98 -4.12 -5.94
CA VAL A 7 -8.06 -5.54 -6.32
C VAL A 7 -6.82 -5.90 -7.15
N GLU A 8 -6.51 -5.17 -8.21
CA GLU A 8 -5.32 -5.43 -9.04
C GLU A 8 -4.03 -5.31 -8.20
N LEU A 9 -3.97 -4.30 -7.34
CA LEU A 9 -2.82 -4.11 -6.47
C LEU A 9 -2.71 -5.20 -5.38
N SER A 10 -3.84 -5.82 -4.99
CA SER A 10 -3.86 -6.92 -4.03
C SER A 10 -3.16 -8.17 -4.55
N GLU A 11 -3.35 -8.47 -5.83
CA GLU A 11 -2.67 -9.55 -6.52
C GLU A 11 -1.18 -9.26 -6.66
N ARG A 12 -0.83 -8.04 -7.12
CA ARG A 12 0.57 -7.64 -7.34
C ARG A 12 1.40 -7.61 -6.06
N TRP A 13 0.84 -7.14 -4.95
CA TRP A 13 1.55 -7.05 -3.67
C TRP A 13 1.34 -8.27 -2.77
N ASN A 14 0.51 -9.21 -3.21
CA ASN A 14 0.11 -10.40 -2.46
C ASN A 14 -0.38 -10.06 -1.03
N ILE A 15 -1.24 -9.04 -0.93
CA ILE A 15 -1.90 -8.61 0.32
C ILE A 15 -3.37 -8.33 0.05
N THR A 16 -4.24 -8.50 1.03
CA THR A 16 -5.68 -8.30 0.80
C THR A 16 -6.03 -6.86 0.42
N SER A 17 -7.05 -6.67 -0.42
CA SER A 17 -7.54 -5.34 -0.83
C SER A 17 -7.93 -4.48 0.38
N ARG A 18 -8.43 -5.11 1.47
CA ARG A 18 -8.67 -4.45 2.76
C ARG A 18 -7.40 -3.85 3.34
N ARG A 19 -6.27 -4.57 3.30
CA ARG A 19 -5.00 -4.04 3.81
C ARG A 19 -4.51 -2.86 2.99
N ILE A 20 -4.66 -2.92 1.66
CA ILE A 20 -4.35 -1.80 0.77
C ILE A 20 -5.20 -0.59 1.11
N GLY A 21 -6.52 -0.75 1.27
CA GLY A 21 -7.40 0.34 1.67
C GLY A 21 -7.00 0.99 2.99
N VAL A 22 -6.52 0.21 3.95
CA VAL A 22 -5.96 0.73 5.21
C VAL A 22 -4.67 1.52 4.95
N LEU A 23 -3.75 1.01 4.13
CA LEU A 23 -2.51 1.73 3.78
C LEU A 23 -2.79 3.06 3.06
N CYS A 24 -3.79 3.10 2.17
CA CYS A 24 -4.25 4.34 1.54
C CYS A 24 -4.83 5.31 2.57
N ALA A 25 -5.66 4.82 3.50
CA ALA A 25 -6.27 5.64 4.55
C ALA A 25 -5.24 6.15 5.57
N GLU A 26 -4.19 5.37 5.83
CA GLU A 26 -3.03 5.75 6.66
C GLU A 26 -2.08 6.72 5.91
N GLY A 27 -2.32 7.05 4.64
CA GLY A 27 -1.47 7.92 3.84
C GLY A 27 -0.10 7.31 3.49
N ARG A 28 0.01 5.98 3.51
CA ARG A 28 1.27 5.25 3.30
C ARG A 28 1.54 4.88 1.84
N ILE A 29 0.59 5.16 0.96
CA ILE A 29 0.68 4.94 -0.47
C ILE A 29 0.59 6.32 -1.11
N GLU A 30 1.72 6.80 -1.62
CA GLU A 30 1.80 8.11 -2.25
C GLU A 30 0.95 8.15 -3.53
N GLY A 31 0.27 9.27 -3.74
CA GLY A 31 -0.61 9.47 -4.89
C GLY A 31 -1.91 8.65 -4.86
N ALA A 32 -2.21 7.92 -3.80
CA ALA A 32 -3.51 7.24 -3.66
C ALA A 32 -4.64 8.26 -3.47
N ILE A 33 -5.66 8.20 -4.34
CA ILE A 33 -6.80 9.13 -4.32
C ILE A 33 -8.08 8.35 -4.01
N LYS A 34 -8.87 8.83 -3.05
CA LYS A 34 -10.19 8.26 -2.77
C LYS A 34 -11.24 8.89 -3.68
N LYS A 35 -11.84 8.11 -4.57
CA LYS A 35 -12.96 8.53 -5.44
C LYS A 35 -14.22 7.77 -5.05
N GLY A 36 -15.05 8.41 -4.22
CA GLY A 36 -16.26 7.78 -3.66
C GLY A 36 -15.90 6.61 -2.74
N LYS A 37 -16.30 5.39 -3.14
CA LYS A 37 -16.04 4.15 -2.40
C LYS A 37 -14.76 3.42 -2.84
N THR A 38 -14.09 3.90 -3.89
CA THR A 38 -12.93 3.24 -4.50
C THR A 38 -11.65 4.05 -4.29
N TRP A 39 -10.54 3.36 -4.10
CA TRP A 39 -9.20 3.97 -4.14
C TRP A 39 -8.62 3.83 -5.54
N LEU A 40 -8.15 4.94 -6.09
CA LEU A 40 -7.35 5.01 -7.30
C LEU A 40 -5.89 5.10 -6.86
N ILE A 41 -5.11 4.08 -7.16
CA ILE A 41 -3.72 3.98 -6.72
C ILE A 41 -2.83 4.05 -7.95
N PRO A 42 -1.83 4.93 -8.02
CA PRO A 42 -0.92 4.97 -9.15
C PRO A 42 -0.24 3.61 -9.39
N SER A 43 -0.09 3.19 -10.65
CA SER A 43 0.54 1.89 -10.97
C SER A 43 2.03 1.83 -10.63
N ASP A 44 2.67 2.99 -10.45
CA ASP A 44 4.04 3.20 -9.98
C ASP A 44 4.15 3.28 -8.45
N ALA A 45 3.04 3.19 -7.71
CA ALA A 45 3.06 3.19 -6.27
C ALA A 45 3.93 2.05 -5.71
N ILE A 46 4.76 2.38 -4.72
CA ILE A 46 5.66 1.44 -4.07
C ILE A 46 4.98 0.84 -2.84
N LYS A 47 5.10 -0.49 -2.68
CA LYS A 47 4.58 -1.19 -1.49
C LYS A 47 5.30 -0.67 -0.24
N PRO A 48 4.60 -0.05 0.72
CA PRO A 48 5.26 0.42 1.94
C PRO A 48 5.75 -0.76 2.78
N ALA A 49 6.86 -0.58 3.50
CA ALA A 49 7.40 -1.60 4.39
C ALA A 49 6.37 -2.03 5.44
N ASP A 50 6.30 -3.31 5.80
CA ASP A 50 5.35 -3.74 6.84
C ASP A 50 5.77 -3.18 8.21
N GLY A 51 4.94 -2.29 8.77
CA GLY A 51 5.18 -1.66 10.07
C GLY A 51 4.94 -2.58 11.27
N ARG A 52 4.39 -3.79 11.06
CA ARG A 52 4.19 -4.79 12.13
C ARG A 52 5.50 -5.39 12.60
N TYR A 53 6.47 -5.52 11.69
CA TYR A 53 7.80 -5.97 12.02
C TYR A 53 8.65 -4.76 12.35
N LYS A 54 8.85 -4.47 13.64
CA LYS A 54 10.05 -3.74 14.06
C LYS A 54 11.21 -4.56 13.53
N LYS A 55 11.92 -4.06 12.50
CA LYS A 55 13.28 -4.54 12.23
C LYS A 55 13.99 -4.35 13.56
N ASN A 56 14.21 -5.44 14.31
CA ASN A 56 15.32 -5.51 15.24
C ASN A 56 16.53 -5.21 14.36
N GLN A 57 16.90 -3.93 14.27
CA GLN A 57 18.22 -3.55 13.85
C GLN A 57 19.12 -4.30 14.83
N LYS A 58 19.65 -5.42 14.38
CA LYS A 58 20.73 -6.08 15.11
C LYS A 58 21.77 -4.99 15.28
N SER A 59 21.91 -4.54 16.52
CA SER A 59 23.08 -3.88 17.03
C SER A 59 24.26 -4.70 16.51
N LYS A 60 24.94 -4.19 15.48
CA LYS A 60 26.16 -4.80 15.01
C LYS A 60 27.27 -4.03 15.72
N MET A 61 27.73 -4.66 16.79
CA MET A 61 28.94 -4.38 17.54
C MET A 61 30.16 -4.32 16.62
#